data_AF-K9W8A3-F1
#
_entry.id   AF-K9W8A3-F1
#
_cell.length_a   1.000
_cell.length_b   1.000
_cell.length_c   1.000
_cell.angle_alpha   90.00
_cell.angle_beta   90.00
_cell.angle_gamma   90.00
#
_symmetry.space_group_name_H-M   'P 1'
#
loop_
_entity.id
_entity.type
_entity.pdbx_description
1 polymer ?
#
loop_
_entity_poly.entity_id
_entity_poly.type
_entity_poly.pdbx_seq_one_letter_code
_entity_poly.pdbx_strand_id
1 'polypeptide(L)' 'MSEEEKTVNFRVFLSESERTQFKVACAKTRTTMSQQAVALIREWLNTQENETPSPSNKGKGAE' A
#
# COMPACT_ATOMS: atom_id res chain seq x y z
N MET A 1 20.10 11.68 11.22
CA MET A 1 19.33 11.29 12.44
C MET A 1 17.90 11.12 12.00
N SER A 2 17.33 9.99 12.38
CA SER A 2 16.12 9.36 11.86
C SER A 2 14.96 10.33 11.65
N GLU A 3 14.47 10.41 10.42
CA GLU A 3 13.11 10.86 10.15
C GLU A 3 12.20 9.88 10.89
N GLU A 4 11.78 10.26 12.10
CA GLU A 4 10.76 9.57 12.87
C GLU A 4 9.58 9.38 11.91
N GLU A 5 9.31 8.13 11.52
CA GLU A 5 8.26 7.80 10.55
C GLU A 5 6.94 8.33 11.10
N LYS A 6 6.59 9.57 10.72
CA LYS A 6 5.37 10.24 11.16
C LYS A 6 4.21 9.35 10.73
N THR A 7 3.65 8.64 11.68
CA THR A 7 2.51 7.78 11.42
C THR A 7 1.32 8.70 11.19
N VAL A 8 0.89 8.82 9.95
CA VAL A 8 -0.24 9.68 9.57
C VAL A 8 -1.53 8.86 9.61
N ASN A 9 -2.58 9.44 10.19
CA ASN A 9 -3.91 8.83 10.22
C ASN A 9 -4.61 9.04 8.88
N PHE A 10 -5.09 7.95 8.28
CA PHE A 10 -5.90 7.96 7.07
C PHE A 10 -7.30 7.44 7.39
N ARG A 11 -8.32 8.24 7.05
CA ARG A 11 -9.73 7.91 7.28
C ARG A 11 -10.41 7.61 5.95
N VAL A 12 -11.14 6.51 5.90
CA VAL A 12 -11.96 6.11 4.76
C VAL A 12 -13.44 6.12 5.11
N PHE A 13 -14.24 6.44 4.12
CA PHE A 13 -15.69 6.25 4.17
C PHE A 13 -16.02 4.98 3.41
N LEU A 14 -16.63 4.03 4.11
CA LEU A 14 -17.10 2.76 3.58
C LEU A 14 -18.55 2.60 4.01
N SER A 15 -19.33 1.85 3.23
CA SER A 15 -20.64 1.41 3.69
C SER A 15 -20.49 0.44 4.87
N GLU A 16 -21.56 0.30 5.67
CA GLU A 16 -21.56 -0.62 6.81
C GLU A 16 -21.33 -2.08 6.37
N SER A 17 -21.89 -2.45 5.22
CA SER A 17 -21.71 -3.76 4.60
C SER A 17 -20.24 -4.03 4.27
N GLU A 18 -19.57 -3.10 3.59
CA GLU A 18 -18.15 -3.25 3.20
C GLU A 18 -17.24 -3.33 4.43
N ARG A 19 -17.47 -2.48 5.43
CA ARG A 19 -16.72 -2.53 6.70
C ARG A 19 -16.88 -3.88 7.39
N THR A 20 -18.10 -4.42 7.40
CA THR A 20 -18.41 -5.70 8.03
C THR A 20 -17.71 -6.84 7.30
N GLN A 21 -17.80 -6.88 5.97
CA GLN A 21 -17.12 -7.88 5.15
C GLN A 21 -15.59 -7.81 5.34
N PHE A 22 -15.03 -6.60 5.35
CA PHE A 22 -13.60 -6.41 5.58
C PHE A 22 -13.17 -6.90 6.97
N LYS A 23 -13.95 -6.58 8.01
CA LYS A 23 -13.69 -7.07 9.37
C LYS A 23 -13.74 -8.60 9.45
N VAL A 24 -14.75 -9.22 8.83
CA VAL A 24 -14.90 -10.68 8.81
C VAL A 24 -13.73 -11.33 8.07
N ALA A 25 -13.28 -10.76 6.96
CA ALA A 25 -12.12 -11.25 6.22
C ALA A 25 -10.84 -11.18 7.08
N CYS A 26 -10.59 -10.04 7.74
CA CYS A 26 -9.44 -9.88 8.65
C CYS A 26 -9.46 -10.90 9.81
N ALA A 27 -10.64 -11.18 10.37
CA ALA A 27 -10.78 -12.17 11.43
C ALA A 27 -10.42 -13.59 10.95
N LYS A 28 -10.79 -13.95 9.71
CA LYS A 28 -10.44 -15.26 9.11
C LYS A 28 -8.93 -15.39 8.88
N THR A 29 -8.28 -14.31 8.45
CA THR A 29 -6.83 -14.27 8.20
C THR A 29 -5.99 -14.03 9.46
N ARG A 30 -6.64 -13.88 10.64
CA ARG A 30 -5.99 -13.54 11.92
C ARG A 30 -5.15 -12.26 11.82
N THR A 31 -5.59 -11.30 11.02
CA THR A 31 -4.95 -9.99 10.86
C THR A 31 -5.84 -8.89 11.44
N THR A 32 -5.24 -7.74 11.77
CA THR A 32 -6.01 -6.55 12.13
C THR A 32 -6.42 -5.78 10.89
N MET A 33 -7.53 -5.04 10.97
CA MET A 33 -7.99 -4.17 9.88
C MET A 33 -6.91 -3.17 9.44
N SER A 34 -6.15 -2.61 10.39
CA SER A 34 -5.07 -1.68 10.10
C SER A 34 -3.91 -2.35 9.36
N GLN A 35 -3.46 -3.54 9.81
CA GLN A 35 -2.40 -4.28 9.13
C GLN A 35 -2.81 -4.69 7.72
N GLN A 36 -4.04 -5.17 7.54
CA GLN A 36 -4.55 -5.56 6.24
C GLN A 36 -4.67 -4.35 5.30
N ALA A 37 -5.11 -3.19 5.81
CA ALA A 37 -5.16 -1.96 5.02
C ALA A 37 -3.76 -1.52 4.57
N VAL A 38 -2.77 -1.57 5.47
CA VAL A 38 -1.37 -1.25 5.12
C VAL A 38 -0.83 -2.22 4.07
N ALA A 39 -1.12 -3.52 4.20
CA ALA A 39 -0.72 -4.51 3.21
C ALA A 39 -1.31 -4.22 1.82
N LEU A 40 -2.61 -3.92 1.75
CA LEU A 40 -3.29 -3.56 0.50
C LEU A 40 -2.72 -2.28 -0.13
N ILE A 41 -2.42 -1.26 0.69
CA ILE A 41 -1.80 -0.02 0.20
C ILE A 41 -0.41 -0.30 -0.37
N ARG A 42 0.42 -1.06 0.34
CA ARG A 42 1.77 -1.41 -0.11
C ARG A 42 1.74 -2.26 -1.38
N GLU A 43 0.86 -3.24 -1.45
CA GLU A 43 0.68 -4.07 -2.64
C GLU A 43 0.26 -3.22 -3.84
N TRP A 44 -0.72 -2.32 -3.66
CA TRP A 44 -1.13 -1.40 -4.71
C TRP A 44 0.01 -0.50 -5.19
N LEU A 45 0.80 0.08 -4.28
CA LEU A 45 1.95 0.91 -4.64
C LEU A 45 3.02 0.13 -5.41
N ASN A 46 3.31 -1.12 -5.02
CA ASN A 46 4.27 -1.97 -5.75
C ASN A 46 3.78 -2.28 -7.17
N THR A 47 2.48 -2.54 -7.34
CA THR A 47 1.89 -2.74 -8.67
C THR A 47 2.06 -1.51 -9.54
N GLN A 48 1.80 -0.31 -9.00
CA GLN A 48 1.94 0.93 -9.75
C GLN A 48 3.40 1.24 -10.11
N GLU A 49 4.36 1.00 -9.21
CA GLU A 49 5.80 1.18 -9.50
C GLU A 49 6.27 0.26 -10.62
N ASN A 50 5.76 -0.98 -10.65
CA ASN A 50 6.08 -1.95 -11.70
C ASN A 50 5.35 -1.66 -13.04
N GLU A 51 4.23 -0.94 -13.02
CA GLU A 51 3.49 -0.52 -14.22
C GLU A 51 3.96 0.82 -14.79
N THR A 52 4.71 1.63 -14.02
CA THR A 52 5.46 2.74 -14.60
C THR A 52 6.70 2.21 -15.32
N PRO A 53 6.81 2.31 -16.66
CA PRO A 53 8.09 2.09 -17.31
C PRO A 53 9.04 3.16 -16.81
N SER A 54 9.92 2.81 -15.87
CA SER A 54 11.05 3.65 -15.51
C SER A 54 11.74 4.04 -16.82
N PRO A 55 11.91 5.35 -17.13
CA PRO A 55 12.67 5.75 -18.30
C PRO A 55 14.07 5.18 -18.11
N SER A 56 14.38 4.20 -18.95
CA SER A 56 15.66 3.53 -19.01
C SER A 56 16.76 4.57 -18.95
N ASN A 57 17.54 4.48 -17.88
CA ASN A 57 18.76 5.19 -17.67
C ASN A 57 19.71 4.84 -18.83
N LYS A 58 19.71 5.62 -19.93
CA LYS A 58 20.67 5.48 -21.03
C LYS A 58 21.96 6.16 -20.60
N GLY A 59 22.68 5.50 -19.71
CA GLY A 59 24.09 5.78 -19.48
C GLY A 59 24.95 5.15 -20.57
N LYS A 60 26.04 5.84 -20.89
CA LYS A 60 27.34 5.35 -21.42
C LYS A 60 27.54 5.27 -22.96
N GLY A 61 28.26 6.29 -23.47
CA GLY A 61 29.62 6.11 -24.00
C GLY A 61 29.83 6.05 -25.52
N ALA A 62 30.91 6.69 -25.96
CA ALA A 62 31.57 6.69 -27.29
C ALA A 62 30.79 7.42 -28.41
N GLU A 63 31.35 8.39 -29.13
CA GLU A 63 32.72 8.62 -29.62
C GLU A 63 32.97 10.14 -29.79
#